data_AF-A0A9W7ZCC6-F1
#
_entry.id   AF-A0A9W7ZCC6-F1
#
_cell.length_a   1.000
_cell.length_b   1.000
_cell.length_c   1.000
_cell.angle_alpha   90.00
_cell.angle_beta   90.00
_cell.angle_gamma   90.00
#
_symmetry.space_group_name_H-M   'P 1'
#
loop_
_entity.id
_entity.type
_entity.pdbx_description
1 polymer ?
#
loop_
_entity_poly.entity_id
_entity_poly.type
_entity_poly.pdbx_seq_one_letter_code
_entity_poly.pdbx_strand_id
1 'polypeptide(L)'
;MAQDLIRFIEDHQLATPTLMGHSMGGKVVMHTALERPDLVSKLIVDDMVPKEFGLAHDFALYVQKLQEIEQSQITSQGRADEMLKTSEPDISVRQFLLTNMKKSKADGTYKSRIPLQLLGDSLKDIMGWDIKGQYNGPTLFIGGKRSPYVKPPSYPEMKRFFPNYTLKELDTGHWVHAEMPREFMQLVEEFITSSF
;
A
#
# COMPACT_ATOMS: atom_id res chain seq x y z
N MET A 1 12.90 -3.02 -0.17
CA MET A 1 11.57 -3.45 0.32
C MET A 1 11.31 -4.93 0.15
N ALA A 2 11.16 -5.48 -1.07
CA ALA A 2 10.92 -6.94 -1.24
C ALA A 2 12.05 -7.78 -0.60
N GLN A 3 13.30 -7.41 -0.86
CA GLN A 3 14.46 -8.03 -0.23
C GLN A 3 14.46 -7.95 1.31
N ASP A 4 13.91 -6.89 1.90
CA ASP A 4 13.80 -6.74 3.35
C ASP A 4 12.75 -7.70 3.91
N LEU A 5 11.64 -7.88 3.19
CA LEU A 5 10.60 -8.86 3.56
C LEU A 5 11.12 -10.30 3.42
N ILE A 6 11.86 -10.61 2.36
CA ILE A 6 12.52 -11.92 2.18
C ILE A 6 13.45 -12.21 3.37
N ARG A 7 14.34 -11.26 3.71
CA ARG A 7 15.24 -11.40 4.86
C ARG A 7 14.48 -11.60 6.16
N PHE A 8 13.42 -10.83 6.39
CA PHE A 8 12.59 -10.98 7.57
C PHE A 8 11.96 -12.39 7.68
N ILE A 9 11.47 -12.96 6.56
CA ILE A 9 10.93 -14.32 6.53
C ILE A 9 12.00 -15.35 6.90
N GLU A 10 13.19 -15.21 6.33
CA GLU A 10 14.32 -16.13 6.53
C GLU A 10 14.89 -16.04 7.95
N ASP A 11 15.16 -14.83 8.44
CA ASP A 11 15.71 -14.56 9.78
C ASP A 11 14.79 -15.09 10.89
N HIS A 12 13.47 -15.00 10.68
CA HIS A 12 12.47 -15.49 11.61
C HIS A 12 12.00 -16.93 11.34
N GLN A 13 12.57 -17.61 10.33
CA GLN A 13 12.24 -19.00 9.97
C GLN A 13 10.74 -19.23 9.78
N LEU A 14 10.04 -18.27 9.17
CA LEU A 14 8.61 -18.37 8.95
C LEU A 14 8.33 -19.44 7.87
N ALA A 15 7.54 -20.44 8.22
CA ALA A 15 7.13 -21.49 7.29
C ALA A 15 6.11 -20.93 6.28
N THR A 16 6.58 -20.63 5.06
CA THR A 16 5.81 -20.20 3.89
C THR A 16 4.59 -19.31 4.23
N PRO A 17 4.80 -18.11 4.79
CA PRO A 17 3.69 -17.26 5.23
C PRO A 17 2.73 -16.89 4.10
N THR A 18 1.50 -16.56 4.50
CA THR A 18 0.61 -15.77 3.64
C THR A 18 1.04 -14.32 3.70
N LEU A 19 1.26 -13.71 2.55
CA LEU A 19 1.61 -12.30 2.45
C LEU A 19 0.39 -11.48 2.04
N MET A 20 0.19 -10.36 2.73
CA MET A 20 -0.85 -9.38 2.42
C MET A 20 -0.24 -7.99 2.34
N GLY A 21 -0.63 -7.21 1.34
CA GLY A 21 -0.19 -5.83 1.23
C GLY A 21 -1.23 -4.93 0.56
N HIS A 22 -1.37 -3.71 1.09
CA HIS A 22 -2.17 -2.64 0.51
C HIS A 22 -1.30 -1.66 -0.28
N SER A 23 -1.79 -1.18 -1.42
CA SER A 23 -1.13 -0.12 -2.20
C SER A 23 0.37 -0.42 -2.46
N MET A 24 1.30 0.44 -2.04
CA MET A 24 2.74 0.17 -2.09
C MET A 24 3.11 -1.18 -1.45
N GLY A 25 2.53 -1.52 -0.30
CA GLY A 25 2.70 -2.82 0.34
C GLY A 25 2.25 -3.98 -0.56
N GLY A 26 1.20 -3.76 -1.36
CA GLY A 26 0.74 -4.69 -2.40
C GLY A 26 1.82 -4.98 -3.43
N LYS A 27 2.52 -3.94 -3.92
CA LYS A 27 3.68 -4.11 -4.80
C LYS A 27 4.82 -4.88 -4.15
N VAL A 28 5.09 -4.63 -2.87
CA VAL A 28 6.14 -5.32 -2.12
C VAL A 28 5.85 -6.82 -2.00
N VAL A 29 4.63 -7.19 -1.62
CA VAL A 29 4.26 -8.61 -1.48
C VAL A 29 4.18 -9.32 -2.84
N MET A 30 3.70 -8.63 -3.89
CA MET A 30 3.71 -9.15 -5.25
C MET A 30 5.14 -9.39 -5.74
N HIS A 31 6.05 -8.43 -5.56
CA HIS A 31 7.45 -8.59 -5.94
C HIS A 31 8.11 -9.73 -5.15
N THR A 32 7.87 -9.82 -3.85
CA THR A 32 8.38 -10.90 -3.00
C THR A 32 7.95 -12.28 -3.51
N ALA A 33 6.67 -12.44 -3.86
CA ALA A 33 6.13 -13.70 -4.39
C ALA A 33 6.67 -14.05 -5.78
N LEU A 34 6.97 -13.05 -6.61
CA LEU A 34 7.58 -13.25 -7.94
C LEU A 34 9.06 -13.63 -7.86
N GLU A 35 9.79 -13.05 -6.91
CA GLU A 35 11.23 -13.26 -6.72
C GLU A 35 11.52 -14.55 -5.94
N ARG A 36 10.76 -14.83 -4.89
CA ARG A 36 10.90 -15.98 -4.00
C ARG A 36 9.56 -16.71 -3.82
N PRO A 37 9.04 -17.34 -4.89
CA PRO A 37 7.77 -18.06 -4.83
C PRO A 37 7.79 -19.22 -3.83
N ASP A 38 8.97 -19.75 -3.51
CA ASP A 38 9.18 -20.81 -2.52
C ASP A 38 8.90 -20.36 -1.07
N LEU A 39 8.90 -19.05 -0.80
CA LEU A 39 8.67 -18.49 0.53
C LEU A 39 7.22 -18.10 0.81
N VAL A 40 6.32 -18.20 -0.17
CA VAL A 40 4.95 -17.65 -0.06
C VAL A 40 3.93 -18.77 -0.29
N SER A 41 3.01 -18.97 0.65
CA SER A 41 1.92 -19.95 0.48
C SER A 41 0.71 -19.37 -0.24
N LYS A 42 0.31 -18.16 0.14
CA LYS A 42 -0.83 -17.43 -0.43
C LYS A 42 -0.50 -15.94 -0.50
N LEU A 43 -1.06 -15.25 -1.48
CA LEU A 43 -0.86 -13.82 -1.70
C LEU A 43 -2.19 -13.08 -1.68
N ILE A 44 -2.27 -11.99 -0.91
CA ILE A 44 -3.43 -11.09 -0.88
C ILE A 44 -2.95 -9.67 -1.23
N VAL A 45 -3.57 -9.07 -2.23
CA VAL A 45 -3.24 -7.72 -2.70
C VAL A 45 -4.47 -6.84 -2.55
N ASP A 46 -4.37 -5.83 -1.70
CA ASP A 46 -5.43 -4.87 -1.45
C ASP A 46 -5.20 -3.60 -2.29
N ASP A 47 -6.09 -3.45 -3.26
CA ASP A 47 -6.24 -2.34 -4.19
C ASP A 47 -4.96 -1.88 -4.90
N MET A 48 -4.22 -2.86 -5.45
CA MET A 48 -3.02 -2.62 -6.24
C MET A 48 -2.83 -3.69 -7.33
N VAL A 49 -2.08 -3.37 -8.37
CA VAL A 49 -1.82 -4.25 -9.53
C VAL A 49 -0.36 -4.20 -9.99
N PRO A 50 0.16 -5.24 -10.67
CA PRO A 50 1.55 -5.32 -11.10
C PRO A 50 1.82 -4.50 -12.37
N LYS A 51 1.69 -3.17 -12.26
CA LYS A 51 2.00 -2.25 -13.36
C LYS A 51 2.63 -0.96 -12.83
N GLU A 52 3.32 -0.28 -13.73
CA GLU A 52 3.74 1.10 -13.47
C GLU A 52 2.50 1.99 -13.42
N PHE A 53 2.51 2.89 -12.46
CA PHE A 53 1.62 4.03 -12.44
C PHE A 53 2.48 5.26 -12.73
N GLY A 54 1.99 6.17 -13.56
CA GLY A 54 2.64 7.47 -13.69
C GLY A 54 2.75 8.15 -12.33
N LEU A 55 3.55 9.23 -12.23
CA LEU A 55 3.62 10.05 -11.02
C LEU A 55 2.20 10.33 -10.55
N ALA A 56 1.77 9.64 -9.49
CA ALA A 56 0.48 9.89 -8.89
C ALA A 56 0.63 11.24 -8.21
N HIS A 57 0.20 12.28 -8.94
CA HIS A 57 0.39 13.68 -8.60
C HIS A 57 0.02 13.96 -7.14
N ASP A 58 -1.01 13.26 -6.65
CA ASP A 58 -1.52 13.32 -5.29
C ASP A 58 -0.48 12.91 -4.24
N PHE A 59 0.27 11.81 -4.44
CA PHE A 59 1.27 11.37 -3.46
C PHE A 59 2.48 12.29 -3.38
N ALA A 60 2.95 12.81 -4.52
CA ALA A 60 4.01 13.80 -4.53
C ALA A 60 3.57 15.07 -3.77
N LEU A 61 2.33 15.50 -4.00
CA LEU A 61 1.73 16.61 -3.28
C LEU A 61 1.58 16.34 -1.77
N TYR A 62 1.17 15.13 -1.37
CA TYR A 62 1.08 14.77 0.04
C TYR A 62 2.44 14.77 0.73
N VAL A 63 3.49 14.22 0.09
CA VAL A 63 4.85 14.27 0.64
C VAL A 63 5.30 15.71 0.81
N GLN A 64 5.09 16.56 -0.20
CA GLN A 64 5.38 17.99 -0.11
C GLN A 64 4.63 18.66 1.05
N LYS A 65 3.33 18.39 1.21
CA LYS A 65 2.52 18.98 2.29
C LYS A 65 2.98 18.53 3.68
N LEU A 66 3.36 17.26 3.83
CA LEU A 66 3.93 16.77 5.09
C LEU A 66 5.29 17.43 5.40
N GLN A 67 6.11 17.69 4.38
CA GLN A 67 7.37 18.44 4.55
C GLN A 67 7.10 19.89 4.95
N GLU A 68 6.13 20.56 4.32
CA GLU A 68 5.71 21.93 4.69
C GLU A 68 5.22 21.99 6.14
N ILE A 69 4.44 21.00 6.60
CA ILE A 69 3.98 20.90 7.98
C ILE A 69 5.16 20.77 8.95
N GLU A 70 6.10 19.88 8.66
CA GLU A 70 7.30 19.68 9.49
C GLU A 70 8.18 20.94 9.56
N GLN A 71 8.35 21.64 8.43
CA GLN A 71 9.15 22.86 8.33
C GLN A 71 8.50 24.04 9.07
N SER A 72 7.16 24.10 9.09
CA SER A 72 6.39 25.18 9.73
C SER A 72 6.46 25.20 11.26
N GLN A 73 7.07 24.19 11.90
CA GLN A 73 7.23 24.10 13.36
C GLN A 73 5.91 24.26 14.14
N ILE A 74 4.79 23.84 13.56
CA ILE A 74 3.49 23.97 14.20
C ILE A 74 3.36 23.03 15.41
N THR A 75 2.58 23.43 16.41
CA THR A 75 2.37 22.68 17.67
C THR A 75 0.94 22.14 17.81
N SER A 76 0.09 22.37 16.81
CA SER A 76 -1.34 22.01 16.77
C SER A 76 -1.66 21.08 15.60
N GLN A 77 -2.29 19.94 15.88
CA GLN A 77 -2.78 19.02 14.84
C GLN A 77 -3.83 19.67 13.95
N GLY A 78 -4.69 20.53 14.51
CA GLY A 78 -5.71 21.23 13.73
C GLY A 78 -5.10 22.16 12.68
N ARG A 79 -3.95 22.78 12.97
CA ARG A 79 -3.21 23.55 11.96
C ARG A 79 -2.62 22.65 10.87
N ALA A 80 -2.15 21.45 11.22
CA ALA A 80 -1.66 20.47 10.26
C ALA A 80 -2.77 20.02 9.30
N ASP A 81 -3.98 19.75 9.83
CA ASP A 81 -5.15 19.38 9.02
C ASP A 81 -5.56 20.50 8.05
N GLU A 82 -5.61 21.76 8.52
CA GLU A 82 -5.92 22.91 7.66
C GLU A 82 -4.90 23.10 6.54
N MET A 83 -3.62 22.80 6.77
CA MET A 83 -2.59 22.80 5.73
C MET A 83 -2.80 21.68 4.70
N LEU A 84 -3.22 20.50 5.12
CA LEU A 84 -3.52 19.38 4.21
C LEU A 84 -4.80 19.60 3.41
N LYS A 85 -5.79 20.29 3.98
CA LYS A 85 -7.10 20.56 3.36
C LYS A 85 -7.01 21.29 2.02
N THR A 86 -5.93 22.04 1.78
CA THR A 86 -5.70 22.71 0.49
C THR A 86 -5.37 21.73 -0.64
N SER A 87 -5.00 20.50 -0.31
CA SER A 87 -4.54 19.47 -1.25
C SER A 87 -5.37 18.19 -1.18
N GLU A 88 -6.06 17.93 -0.07
CA GLU A 88 -6.86 16.74 0.13
C GLU A 88 -8.21 17.09 0.78
N PRO A 89 -9.34 17.06 0.04
CA PRO A 89 -10.66 17.37 0.59
C PRO A 89 -11.20 16.28 1.54
N ASP A 90 -10.81 15.02 1.38
CA ASP A 90 -11.27 13.91 2.22
C ASP A 90 -10.61 13.93 3.61
N ILE A 91 -11.42 14.11 4.65
CA ILE A 91 -10.94 14.15 6.03
C ILE A 91 -10.28 12.84 6.47
N SER A 92 -10.78 11.69 6.00
CA SER A 92 -10.26 10.37 6.38
C SER A 92 -8.84 10.19 5.84
N VAL A 93 -8.60 10.63 4.59
CA VAL A 93 -7.26 10.61 3.98
C VAL A 93 -6.32 11.57 4.72
N ARG A 94 -6.77 12.79 5.05
CA ARG A 94 -5.95 13.72 5.85
C ARG A 94 -5.56 13.15 7.21
N GLN A 95 -6.52 12.56 7.94
CA GLN A 95 -6.24 11.97 9.25
C GLN A 95 -5.29 10.77 9.12
N PHE A 96 -5.40 9.97 8.07
CA PHE A 96 -4.42 8.93 7.74
C PHE A 96 -3.03 9.51 7.50
N LEU A 97 -2.89 10.54 6.66
CA LEU A 97 -1.60 11.20 6.40
C LEU A 97 -0.98 11.74 7.69
N LEU A 98 -1.79 12.36 8.57
CA LEU A 98 -1.34 12.89 9.86
C LEU A 98 -0.86 11.83 10.85
N THR A 99 -1.16 10.54 10.65
CA THR A 99 -0.56 9.47 11.48
C THR A 99 0.96 9.34 11.31
N ASN A 100 1.50 9.89 10.22
CA ASN A 100 2.93 10.02 9.96
C ASN A 100 3.56 11.18 10.75
N MET A 101 2.76 12.08 11.34
CA MET A 101 3.25 13.22 12.11
C MET A 101 3.11 12.96 13.62
N LYS A 102 4.16 13.20 14.38
CA LYS A 102 4.17 13.09 15.84
C LYS A 102 4.60 14.38 16.50
N LYS A 103 3.93 14.72 17.59
CA LYS A 103 4.34 15.83 18.45
C LYS A 103 5.65 15.48 19.16
N SER A 104 6.70 16.25 18.88
CA SER A 104 8.00 16.19 19.52
C SER A 104 7.86 16.52 21.01
N LYS A 105 8.50 15.72 21.86
CA LYS A 105 8.53 15.96 23.31
C LYS A 105 9.48 17.10 23.69
N ALA A 106 10.44 17.45 22.82
CA ALA A 106 11.47 18.45 23.12
C ALA A 106 10.95 19.88 22.99
N ASP A 107 10.18 20.15 21.94
CA ASP A 107 9.73 21.50 21.56
C ASP A 107 8.22 21.58 21.28
N GLY A 108 7.49 20.46 21.36
CA GLY A 108 6.06 20.42 21.10
C GLY A 108 5.68 20.55 19.62
N THR A 109 6.65 20.57 18.70
CA THR A 109 6.39 20.71 17.25
C THR A 109 6.01 19.38 16.61
N TYR A 110 5.28 19.39 15.50
CA TYR A 110 5.00 18.17 14.74
C TYR A 110 6.18 17.80 13.84
N LYS A 111 6.73 16.60 14.04
CA LYS A 111 7.82 16.01 13.25
C LYS A 111 7.35 14.76 12.54
N SER A 112 7.90 14.49 11.37
CA SER A 112 7.60 13.28 10.63
C SER A 112 8.22 12.06 11.31
N ARG A 113 7.49 10.93 11.27
CA ARG A 113 7.97 9.60 11.69
C ARG A 113 8.73 8.88 10.59
N ILE A 114 8.58 9.35 9.34
CA ILE A 114 9.13 8.75 8.14
C ILE A 114 10.06 9.74 7.44
N PRO A 115 11.10 9.26 6.74
CA PRO A 115 12.03 10.14 6.04
C PRO A 115 11.36 10.72 4.78
N LEU A 116 10.65 11.84 4.91
CA LEU A 116 9.85 12.42 3.82
C LEU A 116 10.67 12.80 2.59
N GLN A 117 11.89 13.29 2.79
CA GLN A 117 12.81 13.59 1.68
C GLN A 117 13.12 12.33 0.87
N LEU A 118 13.57 11.27 1.55
CA LEU A 118 13.87 9.99 0.90
C LEU A 118 12.63 9.40 0.22
N LEU A 119 11.46 9.49 0.87
CA LEU A 119 10.20 9.04 0.30
C LEU A 119 9.89 9.78 -1.00
N GLY A 120 10.00 11.12 -0.99
CA GLY A 120 9.79 11.97 -2.17
C GLY A 120 10.74 11.61 -3.32
N ASP A 121 12.03 11.47 -3.02
CA ASP A 121 13.06 11.11 -3.99
C ASP A 121 12.84 9.70 -4.59
N SER A 122 12.20 8.81 -3.82
CA SER A 122 11.94 7.41 -4.21
C SER A 122 10.57 7.18 -4.85
N LEU A 123 9.72 8.20 -4.99
CA LEU A 123 8.35 8.01 -5.50
C LEU A 123 8.31 7.38 -6.89
N LYS A 124 9.25 7.74 -7.76
CA LYS A 124 9.35 7.14 -9.10
C LYS A 124 9.54 5.63 -9.03
N ASP A 125 10.45 5.17 -8.16
CA ASP A 125 10.75 3.75 -8.01
C ASP A 125 9.60 2.99 -7.33
N ILE A 126 8.93 3.62 -6.36
CA ILE A 126 7.72 3.09 -5.72
C ILE A 126 6.58 2.91 -6.74
N MET A 127 6.43 3.85 -7.66
CA MET A 127 5.37 3.82 -8.69
C MET A 127 5.76 3.00 -9.91
N GLY A 128 7.04 2.70 -10.10
CA GLY A 128 7.57 1.82 -11.14
C GLY A 128 7.13 0.35 -11.00
N TRP A 129 7.28 -0.40 -12.09
CA TRP A 129 7.13 -1.84 -12.11
C TRP A 129 7.93 -2.45 -13.25
N ASP A 130 9.17 -2.88 -12.97
CA ASP A 130 10.05 -3.60 -13.91
C ASP A 130 10.42 -4.98 -13.35
N ILE A 131 9.40 -5.70 -12.88
CA ILE A 131 9.56 -7.04 -12.31
C ILE A 131 9.21 -8.08 -13.38
N LYS A 132 9.94 -9.18 -13.39
CA LYS A 132 9.70 -10.33 -14.29
C LYS A 132 9.33 -11.56 -13.47
N GLY A 133 8.83 -12.58 -14.17
CA GLY A 133 8.47 -13.86 -13.56
C GLY A 133 6.97 -14.07 -13.46
N GLN A 134 6.60 -15.16 -12.79
CA GLN A 134 5.24 -15.59 -12.61
C GLN A 134 5.12 -16.32 -11.27
N TYR A 135 4.10 -15.97 -10.49
CA TYR A 135 3.75 -16.64 -9.24
C TYR A 135 2.52 -17.50 -9.47
N ASN A 136 2.71 -18.82 -9.41
CA ASN A 136 1.64 -19.80 -9.63
C ASN A 136 0.87 -20.15 -8.35
N GLY A 137 1.19 -19.54 -7.20
CA GLY A 137 0.43 -19.77 -5.98
C GLY A 137 -0.93 -19.06 -5.97
N PRO A 138 -1.85 -19.46 -5.06
CA PRO A 138 -3.14 -18.80 -4.90
C PRO A 138 -2.95 -17.31 -4.64
N THR A 139 -3.67 -16.48 -5.39
CA THR A 139 -3.62 -15.01 -5.25
C THR A 139 -5.03 -14.44 -5.13
N LEU A 140 -5.28 -13.59 -4.16
CA LEU A 140 -6.51 -12.80 -4.04
C LEU A 140 -6.19 -11.33 -4.28
N PHE A 141 -6.78 -10.75 -5.31
CA PHE A 141 -6.88 -9.30 -5.45
C PHE A 141 -8.21 -8.83 -4.87
N ILE A 142 -8.17 -7.83 -4.00
CA ILE A 142 -9.34 -7.13 -3.49
C ILE A 142 -9.26 -5.70 -4.01
N GLY A 143 -10.21 -5.27 -4.86
CA GLY A 143 -10.20 -3.94 -5.48
C GLY A 143 -11.36 -3.06 -5.00
N GLY A 144 -11.11 -1.75 -4.93
CA GLY A 144 -12.17 -0.76 -4.72
C GLY A 144 -12.86 -0.40 -6.03
N LYS A 145 -14.20 -0.52 -6.09
CA LYS A 145 -14.95 -0.15 -7.31
C LYS A 145 -14.77 1.32 -7.70
N ARG A 146 -14.70 2.22 -6.70
CA ARG A 146 -14.46 3.66 -6.90
C ARG A 146 -12.98 4.00 -7.05
N SER A 147 -12.07 3.07 -6.77
CA SER A 147 -10.63 3.24 -6.91
C SER A 147 -10.15 3.15 -8.36
N PRO A 148 -9.16 3.94 -8.79
CA PRO A 148 -8.59 3.84 -10.14
C PRO A 148 -7.60 2.68 -10.33
N TYR A 149 -7.20 1.96 -9.28
CA TYR A 149 -6.08 1.01 -9.32
C TYR A 149 -6.41 -0.31 -10.04
N VAL A 150 -7.42 -1.03 -9.54
CA VAL A 150 -7.84 -2.33 -10.07
C VAL A 150 -8.97 -2.13 -11.08
N LYS A 151 -8.65 -2.19 -12.38
CA LYS A 151 -9.60 -1.89 -13.47
C LYS A 151 -9.41 -2.84 -14.65
N PRO A 152 -10.41 -3.04 -15.52
CA PRO A 152 -10.31 -4.01 -16.64
C PRO A 152 -9.01 -3.93 -17.47
N PRO A 153 -8.43 -2.73 -17.75
CA PRO A 153 -7.15 -2.65 -18.46
C PRO A 153 -5.95 -3.26 -17.73
N SER A 154 -5.99 -3.45 -16.41
CA SER A 154 -4.90 -4.10 -15.65
C SER A 154 -5.03 -5.62 -15.58
N TYR A 155 -6.18 -6.20 -15.95
CA TYR A 155 -6.41 -7.65 -15.81
C TYR A 155 -5.44 -8.51 -16.64
N PRO A 156 -5.04 -8.13 -17.87
CA PRO A 156 -4.04 -8.89 -18.62
C PRO A 156 -2.70 -9.02 -17.88
N GLU A 157 -2.20 -7.93 -17.29
CA GLU A 157 -0.94 -7.95 -16.52
C GLU A 157 -1.11 -8.73 -15.21
N MET A 158 -2.24 -8.57 -14.51
CA MET A 158 -2.55 -9.41 -13.34
C MET A 158 -2.51 -10.90 -13.69
N LYS A 159 -3.15 -11.31 -14.80
CA LYS A 159 -3.15 -12.70 -15.26
C LYS A 159 -1.75 -13.18 -15.67
N ARG A 160 -0.95 -12.31 -16.30
CA ARG A 160 0.42 -12.63 -16.73
C ARG A 160 1.30 -13.00 -15.54
N PHE A 161 1.31 -12.17 -14.51
CA PHE A 161 2.14 -12.37 -13.31
C PHE A 161 1.56 -13.38 -12.33
N PHE A 162 0.23 -13.45 -12.20
CA PHE A 162 -0.48 -14.23 -11.18
C PHE A 162 -1.59 -15.08 -11.82
N PRO A 163 -1.28 -16.13 -12.60
CA PRO A 163 -2.28 -16.88 -13.37
C PRO A 163 -3.40 -17.50 -12.51
N ASN A 164 -3.13 -17.78 -11.23
CA ASN A 164 -4.08 -18.37 -10.29
C ASN A 164 -4.74 -17.32 -9.38
N TYR A 165 -4.97 -16.11 -9.91
CA TYR A 165 -5.64 -15.05 -9.17
C TYR A 165 -7.16 -15.18 -9.16
N THR A 166 -7.77 -14.78 -8.04
CA THR A 166 -9.18 -14.42 -7.91
C THR A 166 -9.28 -12.92 -7.66
N LEU A 167 -10.27 -12.26 -8.28
CA LEU A 167 -10.57 -10.85 -8.04
C LEU A 167 -11.91 -10.72 -7.31
N LYS A 168 -11.92 -9.91 -6.25
CA LYS A 168 -13.11 -9.49 -5.51
C LYS A 168 -13.13 -7.96 -5.48
N GLU A 169 -14.31 -7.37 -5.66
CA GLU A 169 -14.45 -5.91 -5.70
C GLU A 169 -15.51 -5.44 -4.70
N LEU A 170 -15.16 -4.46 -3.86
CA LEU A 170 -16.05 -3.85 -2.87
C LEU A 170 -16.37 -2.39 -3.26
N ASP A 171 -17.54 -1.87 -2.89
CA ASP A 171 -17.94 -0.48 -3.20
C ASP A 171 -17.24 0.54 -2.30
N THR A 172 -15.93 0.66 -2.52
CA THR A 172 -14.97 1.47 -1.75
C THR A 172 -14.06 2.26 -2.69
N GLY A 173 -13.41 3.28 -2.16
CA GLY A 173 -12.25 3.94 -2.75
C GLY A 173 -10.98 3.10 -2.57
N HIS A 174 -9.84 3.78 -2.40
CA HIS A 174 -8.53 3.12 -2.35
C HIS A 174 -8.27 2.39 -1.01
N TRP A 175 -8.92 2.79 0.07
CA TRP A 175 -8.72 2.21 1.40
C TRP A 175 -9.80 1.16 1.70
N VAL A 176 -9.84 0.10 0.89
CA VAL A 176 -10.87 -0.94 0.94
C VAL A 176 -11.03 -1.51 2.35
N HIS A 177 -9.91 -1.89 2.99
CA HIS A 177 -9.86 -2.42 4.35
C HIS A 177 -10.35 -1.44 5.42
N ALA A 178 -10.33 -0.13 5.17
CA ALA A 178 -10.78 0.89 6.10
C ALA A 178 -12.25 1.30 5.87
N GLU A 179 -12.68 1.35 4.61
CA GLU A 179 -14.05 1.74 4.24
C GLU A 179 -15.06 0.61 4.47
N MET A 180 -14.71 -0.64 4.16
CA MET A 180 -15.57 -1.82 4.36
C MET A 180 -14.82 -2.94 5.10
N PRO A 181 -14.43 -2.73 6.36
CA PRO A 181 -13.56 -3.64 7.10
C PRO A 181 -14.16 -5.03 7.31
N ARG A 182 -15.49 -5.15 7.47
CA ARG A 182 -16.15 -6.44 7.74
C ARG A 182 -16.11 -7.33 6.51
N GLU A 183 -16.50 -6.79 5.37
CA GLU A 183 -16.51 -7.47 4.09
C GLU A 183 -15.09 -7.78 3.62
N PHE A 184 -14.15 -6.86 3.83
CA PHE A 184 -12.72 -7.11 3.59
C PHE A 184 -12.23 -8.31 4.41
N MET A 185 -12.49 -8.32 5.72
CA MET A 185 -12.09 -9.43 6.60
C MET A 185 -12.72 -10.75 6.20
N GLN A 186 -14.00 -10.77 5.82
CA GLN A 186 -14.65 -11.98 5.33
C GLN A 186 -13.94 -12.56 4.09
N LEU A 187 -13.61 -11.71 3.10
CA LEU A 187 -12.88 -12.16 1.91
C LEU A 187 -11.50 -12.72 2.23
N VAL A 188 -10.80 -12.10 3.18
CA VAL A 188 -9.49 -12.56 3.66
C VAL A 188 -9.64 -13.92 4.35
N GLU A 189 -10.57 -14.05 5.29
CA GLU A 189 -10.83 -15.27 6.06
C GLU A 189 -11.20 -16.45 5.16
N GLU A 190 -12.10 -16.23 4.20
CA GLU A 190 -12.49 -17.24 3.21
C GLU A 190 -11.28 -17.72 2.38
N PHE A 191 -10.40 -16.80 1.99
CA PHE A 191 -9.23 -17.13 1.17
C PHE A 191 -8.09 -17.79 1.95
N ILE A 192 -7.84 -17.39 3.20
CA ILE A 192 -6.78 -18.02 4.00
C ILE A 192 -7.19 -19.42 4.48
N THR A 193 -8.49 -19.67 4.69
CA THR A 193 -8.99 -20.98 5.17
C THR A 193 -9.30 -21.98 4.04
N SER A 194 -9.44 -21.53 2.79
CA SER A 194 -9.69 -22.44 1.67
C SER A 194 -8.51 -23.39 1.41
N SER A 195 -8.82 -24.63 1.03
CA SER A 195 -7.85 -25.59 0.50
C SER A 195 -7.75 -25.41 -1.02
N PHE A 196 -6.53 -25.24 -1.54
CA PHE A 196 -6.24 -25.09 -2.98
C PHE A 196 -5.32 -26.22 -3.44
#